data_AF-A0A544XGE9-F1
#
_entry.id   AF-A0A544XGE9-F1
#
_cell.length_a   1.000
_cell.length_b   1.000
_cell.length_c   1.000
_cell.angle_alpha   90.00
_cell.angle_beta   90.00
_cell.angle_gamma   90.00
#
_symmetry.space_group_name_H-M   'P 1'
#
loop_
_entity.id
_entity.type
_entity.pdbx_description
1 polymer ?
#
loop_
_entity_poly.entity_id
_entity_poly.type
_entity_poly.pdbx_seq_one_letter_code
_entity_poly.pdbx_strand_id
1 'polypeptide(L)' 'MTKTPFDLDDEALTEAAKLLGTSSKKDTVNAALRELVDRRRRAAAMARTREMAA' A
#
# COMPACT_ATOMS: atom_id res chain seq x y z
N MET A 1 16.26 -2.93 -4.57
CA MET A 1 15.79 -2.13 -3.42
C MET A 1 16.91 -1.23 -2.97
N THR A 2 16.66 0.07 -2.85
CA THR A 2 17.62 1.03 -2.28
C THR A 2 17.42 1.09 -0.77
N LYS A 3 18.50 1.19 0.00
CA LYS A 3 18.43 1.39 1.46
C LYS A 3 18.33 2.89 1.74
N THR A 4 17.25 3.29 2.39
CA THR A 4 17.04 4.68 2.80
C THR A 4 16.85 4.68 4.31
N PRO A 5 17.69 5.38 5.10
CA PRO A 5 17.45 5.57 6.52
C PRO A 5 16.37 6.65 6.70
N PHE A 6 15.27 6.28 7.35
CA PHE A 6 14.19 7.19 7.75
C PHE A 6 13.48 6.62 8.97
N ASP A 7 12.90 7.50 9.78
CA ASP A 7 12.12 7.12 10.94
C ASP A 7 10.69 6.74 10.52
N LEU A 8 10.13 5.76 11.22
CA LEU A 8 8.78 5.25 11.01
C LEU A 8 8.00 5.38 12.30
N ASP A 9 6.74 5.77 12.17
CA ASP A 9 5.77 5.65 13.25
C ASP A 9 5.55 4.15 13.55
N ASP A 10 5.97 3.71 14.74
CA ASP A 10 5.91 2.31 15.13
C ASP A 10 4.47 1.81 15.37
N GLU A 11 3.54 2.69 15.75
CA GLU A 11 2.13 2.34 15.92
C GLU A 11 1.49 2.09 14.56
N ALA A 12 1.66 3.04 13.62
CA ALA A 12 1.17 2.90 12.26
C ALA A 12 1.77 1.68 11.55
N LEU A 13 3.07 1.41 11.78
CA LEU A 13 3.76 0.26 11.23
C LEU A 13 3.22 -1.07 11.79
N THR A 14 2.89 -1.09 13.08
CA THR A 14 2.31 -2.28 13.74
C THR A 14 0.93 -2.59 13.20
N GLU A 15 0.08 -1.59 13.05
CA GLU A 15 -1.26 -1.77 12.47
C GLU A 15 -1.19 -2.19 11.00
N ALA A 16 -0.30 -1.57 10.21
CA ALA A 16 -0.07 -1.99 8.84
C ALA A 16 0.42 -3.44 8.76
N ALA A 17 1.31 -3.87 9.66
CA ALA A 17 1.82 -5.24 9.69
C ALA A 17 0.71 -6.27 9.97
N LYS A 18 -0.20 -5.96 10.91
CA LYS A 18 -1.38 -6.79 11.20
C LYS A 18 -2.31 -6.89 9.98
N LEU A 19 -2.62 -5.75 9.35
CA LEU A 19 -3.51 -5.70 8.19
C LEU A 19 -2.93 -6.43 6.97
N LEU A 20 -1.62 -6.38 6.79
CA LEU A 20 -0.92 -6.96 5.64
C LEU A 20 -0.40 -8.38 5.91
N GLY A 21 -0.49 -8.88 7.15
CA GLY A 21 0.02 -10.20 7.53
C GLY A 21 1.54 -10.33 7.43
N THR A 22 2.28 -9.23 7.63
CA THR A 22 3.74 -9.18 7.50
C THR A 22 4.42 -9.17 8.85
N SER A 23 5.63 -9.74 8.91
CA SER A 23 6.39 -9.91 10.16
C SER A 23 7.62 -9.00 10.28
N SER A 24 8.04 -8.34 9.19
CA SER A 24 9.20 -7.45 9.19
C SER A 24 8.84 -6.02 8.78
N LYS A 25 9.49 -5.02 9.39
CA LYS A 25 9.29 -3.58 9.07
C LYS A 25 9.42 -3.34 7.56
N LYS A 26 10.44 -3.94 6.95
CA LYS A 26 10.71 -3.86 5.50
C LYS A 26 9.57 -4.45 4.68
N ASP A 27 9.07 -5.63 5.04
CA ASP A 27 8.03 -6.30 4.25
C ASP A 27 6.71 -5.55 4.36
N THR A 28 6.37 -5.06 5.56
CA THR A 28 5.21 -4.20 5.79
C THR A 28 5.25 -2.96 4.89
N VAL A 29 6.35 -2.22 4.89
CA VAL A 29 6.47 -0.99 4.08
C VAL A 29 6.38 -1.31 2.58
N ASN A 30 7.08 -2.34 2.11
CA ASN A 30 7.02 -2.70 0.69
C ASN A 30 5.63 -3.20 0.26
N ALA A 31 4.95 -3.98 1.11
CA ALA A 31 3.59 -4.44 0.86
C ALA A 31 2.59 -3.27 0.86
N ALA A 32 2.71 -2.34 1.82
CA ALA A 32 1.87 -1.15 1.90
C ALA A 32 1.99 -0.26 0.65
N LEU A 33 3.21 -0.03 0.17
CA LEU A 33 3.45 0.76 -1.04
C LEU A 33 2.81 0.12 -2.29
N ARG A 34 2.91 -1.20 -2.43
CA ARG A 34 2.28 -1.93 -3.54
C ARG A 34 0.77 -1.87 -3.45
N GLU A 35 0.22 -2.16 -2.27
CA GLU A 35 -1.23 -2.15 -2.06
C GLU A 35 -1.83 -0.77 -2.30
N LEU A 36 -1.14 0.32 -1.93
CA LEU A 36 -1.59 1.68 -2.24
C LEU A 36 -1.72 1.93 -3.75
N VAL A 37 -0.69 1.54 -4.52
CA VAL A 37 -0.68 1.69 -5.98
C VAL A 37 -1.79 0.86 -6.59
N ASP A 38 -1.96 -0.39 -6.15
CA ASP A 38 -2.98 -1.28 -6.67
C ASP A 38 -4.39 -0.79 -6.33
N ARG A 39 -4.63 -0.29 -5.11
CA ARG A 39 -5.88 0.39 -4.73
C ARG A 39 -6.19 1.54 -5.69
N ARG A 40 -5.20 2.38 -5.98
CA ARG A 40 -5.38 3.54 -6.86
C ARG A 40 -5.68 3.11 -8.30
N ARG A 41 -4.99 2.08 -8.80
CA ARG A 41 -5.23 1.50 -10.13
C ARG A 41 -6.62 0.88 -10.25
N ARG A 42 -7.07 0.13 -9.24
CA ARG A 42 -8.43 -0.44 -9.18
C ARG A 42 -9.48 0.66 -9.22
N ALA A 43 -9.33 1.71 -8.41
CA ALA A 43 -10.24 2.85 -8.40
C ALA A 43 -10.30 3.58 -9.76
N ALA A 44 -9.13 3.80 -10.39
CA ALA A 44 -9.07 4.44 -11.72
C ALA A 44 -9.70 3.57 -12.82
N ALA A 45 -9.52 2.24 -12.76
CA ALA A 45 -10.18 1.33 -13.68
C ALA A 45 -11.70 1.38 -13.56
N MET A 46 -12.23 1.38 -12.32
CA MET A 46 -13.67 1.51 -12.08
C MET A 46 -14.23 2.85 -12.57
N ALA A 47 -13.48 3.95 -12.41
CA ALA A 47 -13.90 5.25 -12.93
C ALA A 47 -14.04 5.23 -14.46
N ARG A 48 -13.02 4.71 -15.18
CA ARG A 48 -13.07 4.58 -16.65
C ARG A 48 -14.24 3.72 -17.13
N THR A 49 -14.54 2.61 -16.45
CA THR A 49 -15.69 1.79 -16.82
C THR A 49 -17.03 2.51 -16.65
N ARG A 50 -17.14 3.41 -15.67
CA ARG A 50 -18.36 4.23 -15.48
C ARG A 50 -18.49 5.29 -16.56
N GLU A 51 -17.39 5.92 -16.96
CA GLU A 51 -17.38 6.92 -18.05
C GLU A 51 -17.78 6.31 -19.39
N MET A 52 -17.34 5.09 -19.70
CA MET A 52 -17.68 4.41 -20.96
C MET A 52 -19.12 3.86 -21.01
N ALA A 53 -19.79 3.74 -19.86
CA ALA A 53 -21.16 3.24 -19.77
C ALA A 53 -22.22 4.37 -19.78
N ALA A 54 -21.78 5.63 -19.75
CA ALA A 54 -22.62 6.83 -19.87
C ALA A 54 -22.68 7.29 -21.33
#